data_AF-A0A1D2RDL9-F1
#
_entry.id   AF-A0A1D2RDL9-F1
#
_cell.length_a   1.000
_cell.length_b   1.000
_cell.length_c   1.000
_cell.angle_alpha   90.00
_cell.angle_beta   90.00
_cell.angle_gamma   90.00
#
_symmetry.space_group_name_H-M   'P 1'
#
loop_
_entity.id
_entity.type
_entity.pdbx_description
1 polymer ?
#
loop_
_entity_poly.entity_id
_entity_poly.type
_entity_poly.pdbx_seq_one_letter_code
_entity_poly.pdbx_strand_id
1 'polypeptide(L)'
;MNSPEIKEFIRENSSLFWWIKEGEKENISMEFLVETILNYGDEKNVKKLFELVGIDRVAGIFYKQIAKRRVNYFPQVVNFFNLYFKKNAHGSINR
;
A
#
# COMPACT_ATOMS: atom_id res chain seq x y z
N MET A 1 15.22 -1.75 6.64
CA MET A 1 14.61 -3.07 6.87
C MET A 1 13.21 -2.87 7.43
N ASN A 2 12.25 -3.71 7.05
CA ASN A 2 10.89 -3.65 7.56
C ASN A 2 10.85 -4.00 9.06
N SER A 3 9.92 -3.40 9.80
CA SER A 3 9.71 -3.71 11.22
C SER A 3 9.14 -5.13 11.38
N PRO A 4 9.26 -5.75 12.58
CA PRO A 4 8.67 -7.07 12.84
C PRO A 4 7.17 -7.15 12.52
N GLU A 5 6.41 -6.09 12.80
CA GLU A 5 4.96 -6.02 12.55
C GLU A 5 4.65 -5.98 11.05
N ILE A 6 5.45 -5.25 10.27
CA ILE A 6 5.32 -5.24 8.80
C ILE A 6 5.69 -6.60 8.21
N LYS A 7 6.72 -7.26 8.75
CA LYS A 7 7.12 -8.61 8.34
C LYS A 7 6.01 -9.63 8.61
N GLU A 8 5.39 -9.59 9.78
CA GLU A 8 4.23 -10.43 10.10
C GLU A 8 3.06 -10.14 9.14
N PHE A 9 2.73 -8.88 8.91
CA PHE A 9 1.67 -8.50 7.96
C PHE A 9 1.94 -9.01 6.54
N ILE A 10 3.20 -8.99 6.08
CA ILE A 10 3.60 -9.59 4.80
C ILE A 10 3.41 -11.12 4.82
N ARG A 11 3.78 -11.80 5.92
CA ARG A 11 3.61 -13.26 6.07
C ARG A 11 2.14 -13.67 6.05
N GLU A 12 1.29 -12.98 6.80
CA GLU A 12 -0.17 -13.19 6.82
C GLU A 12 -0.80 -13.04 5.43
N ASN A 13 -0.24 -12.17 4.59
CA ASN A 13 -0.70 -11.87 3.24
C ASN A 13 0.22 -12.46 2.15
N SER A 14 1.03 -13.48 2.48
CA SER A 14 2.09 -14.00 1.61
C SER A 14 1.59 -14.45 0.22
N SER A 15 0.32 -14.89 0.14
CA SER A 15 -0.33 -15.28 -1.11
C SER A 15 -0.52 -14.13 -2.10
N LEU A 16 -0.57 -12.87 -1.66
CA LEU A 16 -0.68 -11.69 -2.52
C LEU A 16 0.64 -11.34 -3.24
N PHE A 17 1.76 -11.96 -2.85
CA PHE A 17 3.09 -11.69 -3.40
C PHE A 17 3.61 -12.86 -4.25
N TRP A 18 2.76 -13.48 -5.05
CA TRP A 18 3.04 -14.76 -5.73
C TRP A 18 4.22 -14.75 -6.72
N TRP A 19 4.66 -13.58 -7.18
CA TRP A 19 5.83 -13.42 -8.07
C TRP A 19 7.14 -13.11 -7.33
N ILE A 20 7.12 -13.00 -6.00
CA ILE A 20 8.30 -12.76 -5.15
C ILE A 20 8.77 -14.08 -4.55
N LYS A 21 10.09 -14.32 -4.58
CA LYS A 21 10.72 -15.48 -3.93
C LYS A 21 10.41 -15.48 -2.43
N GLU A 22 10.10 -16.63 -1.85
CA GLU A 22 9.65 -16.73 -0.45
C GLU A 22 10.58 -16.02 0.54
N GLY A 23 11.89 -16.28 0.45
CA GLY A 23 12.90 -15.66 1.32
C GLY A 23 13.08 -14.15 1.15
N GLU A 24 12.54 -13.57 0.07
CA GLU A 24 12.64 -12.14 -0.24
C GLU A 24 11.36 -11.36 0.08
N LYS A 25 10.24 -12.04 0.36
CA LYS A 25 8.94 -11.39 0.58
C LYS A 25 8.98 -10.38 1.71
N GLU A 26 9.60 -10.72 2.83
CA GLU A 26 9.72 -9.81 3.98
C GLU A 26 10.58 -8.58 3.72
N ASN A 27 11.39 -8.59 2.65
CA ASN A 27 12.32 -7.52 2.28
C ASN A 27 11.78 -6.61 1.18
N ILE A 28 10.54 -6.79 0.75
CA ILE A 28 9.92 -5.91 -0.25
C ILE A 28 9.85 -4.45 0.23
N SER A 29 9.90 -3.53 -0.73
CA SER A 29 9.76 -2.10 -0.45
C SER A 29 8.36 -1.73 0.07
N MET A 30 8.29 -0.66 0.86
CA MET A 30 7.01 -0.13 1.37
C MET A 30 6.09 0.31 0.23
N GLU A 31 6.64 0.91 -0.84
CA GLU A 31 5.89 1.32 -2.02
C GLU A 31 5.21 0.13 -2.71
N PHE A 32 5.93 -0.99 -2.83
CA PHE A 32 5.39 -2.21 -3.43
C PHE A 32 4.37 -2.90 -2.52
N LEU A 33 4.59 -2.89 -1.20
CA LEU A 33 3.60 -3.37 -0.23
C LEU A 33 2.28 -2.58 -0.34
N VAL A 34 2.35 -1.25 -0.33
CA VAL A 34 1.18 -0.38 -0.50
C VAL A 34 0.47 -0.68 -1.82
N GLU A 35 1.21 -0.73 -2.92
CA GLU A 35 0.65 -1.01 -4.25
C GLU A 35 -0.10 -2.35 -4.30
N THR A 36 0.50 -3.40 -3.75
CA THR A 36 -0.07 -4.74 -3.73
C THR A 36 -1.34 -4.80 -2.88
N ILE A 37 -1.29 -4.25 -1.66
CA ILE A 37 -2.44 -4.29 -0.74
C ILE A 37 -3.62 -3.48 -1.29
N LEU A 38 -3.38 -2.30 -1.86
CA LEU A 38 -4.47 -1.50 -2.42
C LEU A 38 -5.07 -2.12 -3.70
N ASN A 39 -4.28 -2.87 -4.49
CA ASN A 39 -4.77 -3.53 -5.70
C ASN A 39 -5.50 -4.86 -5.44
N TYR A 40 -5.00 -5.65 -4.49
CA TYR A 40 -5.39 -7.07 -4.34
C TYR A 40 -5.87 -7.45 -2.95
N GLY A 41 -5.61 -6.61 -1.94
CA GLY A 41 -6.06 -6.86 -0.57
C GLY A 41 -7.56 -6.60 -0.39
N ASP A 42 -8.12 -7.19 0.65
CA ASP A 42 -9.48 -6.92 1.10
C ASP A 42 -9.55 -5.73 2.07
N GLU A 43 -10.76 -5.43 2.57
CA GLU A 43 -10.98 -4.35 3.53
C GLU A 43 -10.13 -4.49 4.80
N LYS A 44 -9.96 -5.72 5.32
CA LYS A 44 -9.17 -5.98 6.54
C LYS A 44 -7.69 -5.70 6.27
N ASN A 45 -7.19 -6.11 5.11
CA ASN A 45 -5.81 -5.84 4.70
C ASN A 45 -5.55 -4.34 4.61
N VAL A 46 -6.44 -3.59 3.95
CA VAL A 46 -6.32 -2.14 3.79
C VAL A 46 -6.38 -1.42 5.15
N LYS A 47 -7.32 -1.81 6.02
CA LYS A 47 -7.41 -1.26 7.37
C LYS A 47 -6.12 -1.51 8.16
N LYS A 48 -5.59 -2.74 8.11
CA LYS A 48 -4.37 -3.10 8.82
C LYS A 48 -3.15 -2.34 8.29
N LEU A 49 -3.07 -2.13 6.98
CA LEU A 49 -2.04 -1.29 6.36
C LEU A 49 -2.09 0.14 6.92
N PHE A 50 -3.27 0.74 7.05
CA PHE A 50 -3.41 2.09 7.63
C PHE A 50 -3.03 2.15 9.10
N GLU A 51 -3.36 1.12 9.89
CA GLU A 51 -2.95 1.02 11.30
C GLU A 51 -1.43 0.93 11.47
N LEU A 52 -0.76 0.14 10.62
CA LEU A 52 0.69 -0.09 10.72
C LEU A 52 1.53 1.05 10.12
N VAL A 53 1.07 1.66 9.03
CA VAL A 53 1.86 2.63 8.24
C VAL A 53 1.39 4.08 8.44
N GLY A 54 0.12 4.27 8.77
CA GLY A 54 -0.53 5.58 8.86
C GLY A 54 -1.16 6.00 7.52
N ILE A 55 -2.42 6.43 7.56
CA ILE A 55 -3.21 6.79 6.37
C ILE A 55 -2.55 7.89 5.52
N ASP A 56 -1.99 8.93 6.14
CA ASP A 56 -1.32 10.02 5.41
C ASP A 56 -0.07 9.54 4.67
N ARG A 57 0.71 8.63 5.28
CA ARG A 57 1.91 8.07 4.65
C ARG A 57 1.54 7.18 3.46
N VAL A 58 0.49 6.36 3.61
CA VAL A 58 -0.01 5.53 2.52
C VAL A 58 -0.55 6.40 1.38
N ALA A 59 -1.30 7.45 1.69
CA ALA A 59 -1.80 8.41 0.70
C ALA A 59 -0.64 9.08 -0.06
N GLY A 60 0.42 9.52 0.63
CA GLY A 60 1.60 10.12 -0.01
C GLY A 60 2.32 9.16 -0.96
N ILE A 61 2.46 7.89 -0.58
CA ILE A 61 3.03 6.83 -1.44
C ILE A 61 2.15 6.62 -2.68
N PHE A 62 0.83 6.48 -2.48
CA PHE A 62 -0.14 6.31 -3.55
C PHE A 62 -0.09 7.48 -4.55
N TYR A 63 -0.14 8.73 -4.08
CA TYR A 63 -0.09 9.92 -4.94
C TYR A 63 1.22 10.00 -5.74
N LYS A 64 2.36 9.70 -5.11
CA LYS A 64 3.66 9.63 -5.79
C LYS A 64 3.70 8.57 -6.89
N GLN A 65 3.04 7.42 -6.68
CA GLN A 65 3.00 6.33 -7.66
C GLN A 65 2.08 6.63 -8.84
N ILE A 66 0.90 7.22 -8.61
CA ILE A 66 -0.04 7.55 -9.70
C ILE A 66 0.40 8.77 -10.52
N ALA A 67 1.31 9.60 -10.00
CA ALA A 67 1.91 10.72 -10.74
C ALA A 67 2.97 10.28 -11.78
N LYS A 68 3.38 9.00 -11.78
CA LYS A 68 4.36 8.47 -12.73
C LYS A 68 3.75 8.27 -14.12
N ARG A 69 4.59 8.28 -15.16
CA ARG A 69 4.19 7.97 -16.55
C ARG A 69 3.51 6.60 -16.69
N ARG A 70 3.96 5.60 -15.92
CA ARG A 70 3.35 4.27 -15.86
C ARG A 70 2.81 4.05 -14.45
N VAL A 71 1.53 3.72 -14.38
CA VAL A 71 0.80 3.46 -13.14
C VAL A 71 0.49 1.96 -13.07
N ASN A 72 0.87 1.32 -11.96
CA ASN A 72 0.66 -0.11 -11.72
C ASN A 72 -0.65 -0.41 -10.96
N TYR A 73 -1.40 0.63 -10.61
CA TYR A 73 -2.72 0.49 -9.99
C TYR A 73 -3.79 0.20 -11.05
N PHE A 74 -4.79 -0.59 -10.68
CA PHE A 74 -5.99 -0.71 -11.51
C PHE A 74 -6.75 0.62 -11.56
N PRO A 75 -7.38 1.01 -12.69
CA PRO A 75 -8.09 2.28 -12.80
C PRO A 75 -9.16 2.50 -11.72
N GLN A 76 -9.90 1.45 -11.34
CA GLN A 76 -10.89 1.50 -10.27
C GLN A 76 -10.28 1.71 -8.88
N VAL A 77 -9.09 1.15 -8.64
CA VAL A 77 -8.33 1.32 -7.39
C VAL A 77 -7.85 2.77 -7.30
N VAL A 78 -7.31 3.33 -8.41
CA VAL A 78 -6.93 4.74 -8.48
C VAL A 78 -8.12 5.63 -8.17
N ASN A 79 -9.27 5.40 -8.82
CA ASN A 79 -10.46 6.22 -8.62
C ASN A 79 -10.94 6.16 -7.15
N PHE A 80 -11.11 4.96 -6.60
CA PHE A 80 -11.61 4.77 -5.24
C PHE A 80 -10.68 5.41 -4.21
N PHE A 81 -9.38 5.09 -4.23
CA PHE A 81 -8.45 5.58 -3.22
C PHE A 81 -8.12 7.06 -3.38
N ASN A 82 -8.20 7.62 -4.59
CA ASN A 82 -8.12 9.07 -4.76
C ASN A 82 -9.25 9.80 -4.03
N LEU A 83 -10.50 9.31 -4.14
CA LEU A 83 -11.64 9.87 -3.40
C LEU A 83 -11.51 9.62 -1.89
N TYR A 84 -11.12 8.41 -1.50
CA TYR A 84 -10.95 8.04 -0.10
C TYR A 84 -9.88 8.90 0.60
N PHE A 85 -8.70 9.06 -0.01
CA PHE A 85 -7.61 9.84 0.58
C PHE A 85 -7.91 11.34 0.58
N LYS A 86 -8.57 11.89 -0.44
CA LYS A 86 -9.04 13.29 -0.41
C LYS A 86 -9.94 13.58 0.80
N LYS A 87 -10.77 12.63 1.21
CA LYS A 87 -11.67 12.77 2.35
C LYS A 87 -10.98 12.52 3.70
N ASN A 88 -10.05 11.57 3.77
CA ASN A 88 -9.56 11.04 5.05
C ASN A 88 -8.08 11.31 5.35
N ALA A 89 -7.29 11.78 4.38
CA ALA A 89 -5.85 12.06 4.53
C ALA A 89 -5.58 13.57 4.38
N HIS A 90 -5.59 14.30 5.49
CA HIS A 90 -5.43 15.76 5.50
C HIS A 90 -3.96 16.21 5.62
N GLY A 91 -3.04 15.30 5.94
CA GLY A 91 -1.61 15.61 6.10
C GLY A 91 -0.83 15.72 4.77
N SER A 92 -1.37 15.15 3.69
CA SER A 92 -0.71 15.12 2.37
C SER A 92 -0.95 16.37 1.49
N ILE A 93 -1.87 17.26 1.87
CA ILE A 93 -2.24 18.45 1.08
C ILE A 93 -1.32 19.66 1.39
N ASN A 94 -0.55 19.61 2.47
CA ASN A 94 0.21 20.77 3.01
C ASN A 94 1.75 20.61 2.96
N ARG A 95 2.33 19.89 2.00
CA ARG A 95 3.78 19.85 1.79
C ARG A 95 4.19 19.91 0.33
#